data_AF-A0A806KHK5-F1
#
_entry.id   AF-A0A806KHK5-F1
#
_cell.length_a   1.000
_cell.length_b   1.000
_cell.length_c   1.000
_cell.angle_alpha   90.00
_cell.angle_beta   90.00
_cell.angle_gamma   90.00
#
_symmetry.space_group_name_H-M   'P 1'
#
loop_
_entity.id
_entity.type
_entity.pdbx_description
1 polymer ?
#
loop_
_entity_poly.entity_id
_entity_poly.type
_entity_poly.pdbx_seq_one_letter_code
_entity_poly.pdbx_strand_id
1 'polypeptide(L)' 'MARMTEEEADALDEEITNADITLKPGKGGIFTRQRELLDALDRASADYIMTRAIATNKMPLQILGEMVHEKIAANA' A
#
# COMPACT_ATOMS: atom_id res chain seq x y z
N MET A 1 25.21 11.11 -3.66
CA MET A 1 24.64 10.72 -2.36
C MET A 1 25.56 11.23 -1.28
N ALA A 2 25.15 12.24 -0.51
CA ALA A 2 25.93 12.71 0.63
C ALA A 2 26.03 11.55 1.64
N ARG A 3 27.24 11.20 2.08
CA ARG A 3 27.42 10.23 3.16
C ARG A 3 27.17 10.97 4.45
N MET A 4 26.07 10.66 5.11
CA MET A 4 25.76 11.13 6.45
C MET A 4 26.90 10.74 7.39
N THR A 5 27.31 11.62 8.29
CA THR A 5 28.36 11.30 9.26
C THR A 5 27.82 10.35 10.34
N GLU A 6 28.69 9.61 11.04
CA GLU A 6 28.25 8.67 12.09
C GLU A 6 27.45 9.38 13.20
N GLU A 7 27.86 10.60 13.57
CA GLU A 7 27.14 11.42 14.57
C GLU A 7 25.73 11.82 14.11
N GLU A 8 25.56 12.11 12.82
CA GLU A 8 24.24 12.41 12.23
C GLU A 8 23.37 11.15 12.15
N ALA A 9 23.98 9.97 12.00
CA ALA A 9 23.27 8.69 11.99
C ALA A 9 22.80 8.30 13.39
N ASP A 10 23.64 8.48 14.40
CA ASP A 10 23.29 8.18 15.79
C ASP A 10 22.22 9.14 16.31
N ALA A 11 22.31 10.44 15.97
CA ALA A 11 21.28 11.41 16.32
C ALA A 11 19.93 11.08 15.68
N LEU A 12 19.93 10.62 14.43
CA LEU A 12 18.72 10.19 13.73
C LEU A 12 18.14 8.89 14.32
N ASP A 13 19.00 7.95 14.70
CA ASP A 13 18.57 6.69 15.32
C ASP A 13 17.96 6.93 16.71
N GLU A 14 18.55 7.83 17.50
CA GLU A 14 18.02 8.27 18.79
C GLU A 14 16.69 9.02 18.63
N GLU A 15 16.56 9.88 17.62
CA GLU A 15 15.31 10.59 17.32
C GLU A 15 14.20 9.63 16.89
N ILE A 16 14.50 8.64 16.04
CA ILE A 16 13.53 7.63 15.58
C ILE A 16 13.15 6.68 16.72
N THR A 17 14.11 6.25 17.55
CA THR A 17 13.87 5.35 18.69
C THR A 17 13.01 6.01 19.75
N ASN A 18 13.20 7.30 19.99
CA ASN A 18 12.41 8.08 20.94
C ASN A 18 11.12 8.67 20.34
N ALA A 19 10.96 8.62 19.02
CA ALA A 19 9.70 8.98 18.39
C ALA A 19 8.63 7.97 18.84
N ASP A 20 7.66 8.43 19.61
CA ASP A 20 6.46 7.66 19.93
C ASP A 20 5.67 7.49 18.63
N ILE A 21 6.01 6.46 17.84
CA ILE A 21 5.24 6.03 16.69
C ILE A 21 4.02 5.30 17.23
N THR A 22 3.16 6.03 17.93
CA THR A 22 1.87 5.52 18.36
C THR A 22 1.07 5.28 17.08
N LEU A 23 1.04 4.02 16.64
CA LEU A 23 0.15 3.56 15.59
C LEU A 23 -1.28 3.83 16.09
N LYS A 24 -1.84 4.99 15.70
CA LYS A 24 -3.17 5.41 16.15
C LYS A 24 -4.15 4.27 15.80
N PRO A 25 -4.79 3.64 16.79
CA PRO A 25 -5.80 2.64 16.52
C PRO A 25 -6.89 3.31 15.66
N GLY A 26 -7.06 2.86 14.42
CA GLY A 26 -8.04 3.41 13.48
C GLY A 26 -7.47 4.15 12.26
N LYS A 27 -6.18 4.51 12.22
CA LYS A 27 -5.51 4.87 10.96
C LYS A 27 -5.01 3.59 10.32
N GLY A 28 -5.92 2.92 9.62
CA GLY A 28 -5.74 1.55 9.20
C GLY A 28 -4.48 1.30 8.38
N GLY A 29 -3.98 0.08 8.46
CA GLY A 29 -2.72 -0.35 7.83
C GLY A 29 -2.73 -0.18 6.30
N ILE A 30 -1.67 -0.66 5.65
CA ILE A 30 -1.50 -0.54 4.19
C ILE A 30 -2.76 -0.97 3.43
N PHE A 31 -3.43 -2.03 3.89
CA PHE A 31 -4.68 -2.52 3.28
C PHE A 31 -5.88 -1.57 3.44
N THR A 32 -5.96 -0.80 4.52
CA THR A 32 -7.03 0.20 4.70
C THR A 32 -6.83 1.38 3.77
N ARG A 33 -5.60 1.88 3.64
CA ARG A 33 -5.27 2.94 2.66
C ARG A 33 -5.52 2.48 1.22
N GLN A 34 -5.16 1.24 0.92
CA GLN A 34 -5.46 0.65 -0.39
C GLN A 34 -6.95 0.54 -0.67
N ARG A 35 -7.76 0.25 0.35
CA ARG A 35 -9.22 0.23 0.22
C ARG A 35 -9.81 1.62 -0.01
N GLU A 36 -9.31 2.65 0.68
CA GLU A 36 -9.72 4.04 0.45
C GLU A 36 -9.43 4.50 -0.99
N LEU A 37 -8.38 3.98 -1.63
CA LEU A 37 -8.12 4.25 -3.06
C LEU A 37 -9.14 3.60 -4.00
N LEU A 38 -9.91 2.62 -3.51
CA LEU A 38 -10.95 1.92 -4.25
C LEU A 38 -12.36 2.44 -3.93
N ASP A 39 -12.50 3.56 -3.20
CA ASP A 39 -13.81 4.07 -2.74
C ASP A 39 -14.75 4.49 -3.89
N ALA A 40 -14.19 4.70 -5.09
CA ALA A 40 -14.97 4.93 -6.31
C ALA A 40 -15.60 3.65 -6.90
N LEU A 41 -15.21 2.47 -6.41
CA LEU A 41 -15.79 1.18 -6.82
C LEU A 41 -16.93 0.78 -5.90
N ASP A 42 -17.86 0.00 -6.43
CA ASP A 42 -18.84 -0.65 -5.58
C ASP A 42 -18.15 -1.60 -4.58
N ARG A 43 -18.80 -1.81 -3.44
CA ARG A 43 -18.23 -2.57 -2.32
C ARG A 43 -17.80 -3.98 -2.73
N ALA A 44 -18.58 -4.65 -3.58
CA ALA A 44 -18.27 -6.03 -3.99
C ALA A 44 -17.03 -6.07 -4.88
N SER A 45 -16.89 -5.13 -5.81
CA SER A 45 -15.69 -4.98 -6.64
C SER A 45 -14.45 -4.65 -5.81
N ALA A 46 -14.57 -3.73 -4.85
CA ALA A 46 -13.47 -3.39 -3.94
C ALA A 46 -13.05 -4.59 -3.07
N ASP A 47 -14.00 -5.34 -2.52
CA ASP A 47 -13.73 -6.56 -1.74
C ASP A 47 -13.04 -7.64 -2.59
N TYR A 48 -13.47 -7.82 -3.84
CA TYR A 48 -12.85 -8.76 -4.77
C TYR A 48 -11.39 -8.40 -5.06
N ILE A 49 -11.11 -7.14 -5.41
CA ILE A 49 -9.75 -6.68 -5.71
C ILE A 49 -8.85 -6.82 -4.49
N MET A 50 -9.33 -6.44 -3.30
CA MET A 50 -8.55 -6.56 -2.06
C MET A 50 -8.28 -8.03 -1.70
N THR A 51 -9.25 -8.92 -1.87
CA THR A 51 -9.07 -10.36 -1.64
C THR A 51 -8.01 -10.93 -2.58
N ARG A 52 -8.06 -10.55 -3.86
CA ARG A 52 -7.08 -10.98 -4.86
C ARG A 52 -5.69 -10.38 -4.59
N ALA A 53 -5.62 -9.14 -4.10
CA ALA A 53 -4.38 -8.49 -3.69
C ALA A 53 -3.70 -9.25 -2.55
N ILE A 54 -4.46 -9.62 -1.52
CA ILE A 54 -3.97 -10.42 -0.39
C ILE A 54 -3.51 -11.80 -0.86
N ALA A 55 -4.31 -12.48 -1.70
CA ALA A 55 -3.99 -13.84 -2.17
C ALA A 55 -2.76 -13.91 -3.09
N THR A 56 -2.53 -12.86 -3.90
CA THR A 56 -1.47 -12.84 -4.91
C THR A 56 -0.24 -12.02 -4.50
N ASN A 57 -0.29 -11.39 -3.32
CA ASN A 57 0.71 -10.42 -2.85
C ASN A 57 1.00 -9.33 -3.90
N LYS A 58 -0.03 -8.92 -4.64
CA LYS A 58 0.03 -7.86 -5.66
C LYS A 58 -0.66 -6.61 -5.15
N MET A 59 -0.25 -5.46 -5.68
CA MET A 59 -0.95 -4.21 -5.45
C MET A 59 -2.32 -4.24 -6.17
N PRO A 60 -3.38 -3.65 -5.59
CA PRO A 60 -4.69 -3.52 -6.24
C PRO A 60 -4.63 -2.95 -7.67
N LEU A 61 -3.75 -1.97 -7.90
CA LEU A 61 -3.51 -1.36 -9.22
C LEU A 61 -2.97 -2.35 -10.26
N GLN A 62 -2.10 -3.29 -9.84
CA GLN A 62 -1.57 -4.32 -10.74
C GLN A 62 -2.67 -5.29 -11.17
N ILE A 63 -3.53 -5.66 -10.23
CA ILE A 63 -4.70 -6.52 -10.50
C ILE A 63 -5.66 -5.84 -11.47
N LEU A 64 -5.95 -4.57 -11.26
CA LEU A 64 -6.77 -3.78 -12.18
C LEU A 64 -6.16 -3.71 -13.58
N GLY A 65 -4.84 -3.50 -13.68
CA GLY A 65 -4.12 -3.51 -14.95
C GLY A 65 -4.22 -4.86 -15.67
N GLU A 66 -4.04 -5.96 -14.95
CA GLU A 66 -4.21 -7.33 -15.49
C GLU A 66 -5.62 -7.56 -16.02
N MET A 67 -6.66 -7.19 -15.26
CA MET A 67 -8.05 -7.32 -15.68
C MET A 67 -8.37 -6.51 -16.94
N VAL A 68 -7.82 -5.30 -17.06
CA VAL A 68 -7.98 -4.47 -18.26
C VAL A 68 -7.28 -5.11 -19.46
N HIS A 69 -6.04 -5.60 -19.29
CA HIS A 69 -5.32 -6.29 -20.34
C HIS A 69 -6.04 -7.57 -20.81
N GLU A 70 -6.53 -8.39 -19.88
CA GLU A 70 -7.33 -9.59 -20.19
C GLU A 70 -8.58 -9.24 -21.01
N LYS A 71 -9.28 -8.15 -20.64
CA LYS A 71 -10.48 -7.70 -21.34
C LYS A 71 -10.19 -7.13 -22.73
N ILE A 72 -9.08 -6.42 -22.91
CA ILE A 72 -8.62 -5.96 -24.22
C ILE A 72 -8.28 -7.17 -25.09
N ALA A 73 -7.52 -8.13 -24.57
CA ALA A 73 -7.12 -9.33 -25.30
C ALA A 73 -8.31 -10.22 -25.68
N ALA A 74 -9.35 -10.29 -24.85
CA ALA A 74 -10.58 -11.04 -25.15
C ALA A 74 -11.48 -10.37 -26.20
N ASN A 75 -11.32 -9.06 -26.41
CA ASN A 75 -12.08 -8.27 -27.38
C ASN A 75 -11.31 -7.98 -28.68
N ALA A 76 -10.08 -8.49 -28.82
CA ALA A 76 -9.23 -8.39 -30.00
C ALA A 76 -9.34 -9.64 -30.88
#